data_AF-A0A4S8M4B0-F1
#
_entry.id   AF-A0A4S8M4B0-F1
#
_cell.length_a   1.000
_cell.length_b   1.000
_cell.length_c   1.000
_cell.angle_alpha   90.00
_cell.angle_beta   90.00
_cell.angle_gamma   90.00
#
_symmetry.space_group_name_H-M   'P 1'
#
loop_
_entity.id
_entity.type
_entity.pdbx_description
1 polymer ?
#
loop_
_entity_poly.entity_id
_entity_poly.type
_entity_poly.pdbx_seq_one_letter_code
_entity_poly.pdbx_strand_id
1 'polypeptide(L)'
;MNPYWGANYWGQPQGGYYHPHVYYPPGYNPAVPQPNPAAVPGGMFSPNSIFPIPLRAHLQTPAVRSKKYPYLNACLAADSTLIHPDLRKKPRTDITASTFNNYRHTLAMAYPVTNMRLICKSFPWTIDIVSPQAPITVEAVWEAMYAALQEHIHDSEWGFACQDKKLRETIEKAAEKRGKVDGDKVLKRIDWLGEHTVFKGLERSEEFEKMRLFPGSNAVAETWVIRLASN
;
A
#
# COMPACT_ATOMS: atom_id res chain seq x y z
N MET A 1 -40.72 11.76 -52.67
CA MET A 1 -41.42 11.03 -51.59
C MET A 1 -40.39 10.53 -50.60
N ASN A 2 -40.62 10.88 -49.33
CA ASN A 2 -40.08 10.45 -48.04
C ASN A 2 -38.60 10.00 -47.83
N PRO A 3 -37.99 10.42 -46.71
CA PRO A 3 -36.57 10.29 -46.38
C PRO A 3 -36.28 9.05 -45.51
N TYR A 4 -35.02 8.59 -45.50
CA TYR A 4 -34.50 7.79 -44.40
C TYR A 4 -33.21 8.43 -43.89
N TRP A 5 -33.35 9.03 -42.71
CA TRP A 5 -32.25 9.45 -41.85
C TRP A 5 -31.49 8.21 -41.39
N GLY A 6 -30.27 8.04 -41.89
CA GLY A 6 -29.32 7.06 -41.37
C GLY A 6 -28.93 7.45 -39.94
N ALA A 7 -29.27 6.59 -38.99
CA ALA A 7 -28.88 6.69 -37.60
C ALA A 7 -27.35 6.70 -37.48
N ASN A 8 -26.83 7.74 -36.85
CA ASN A 8 -25.44 7.79 -36.38
C ASN A 8 -25.23 6.71 -35.33
N TYR A 9 -24.58 5.61 -35.72
CA TYR A 9 -23.94 4.68 -34.81
C TYR A 9 -22.66 5.31 -34.25
N TRP A 10 -22.81 6.22 -33.29
CA TRP A 10 -21.72 6.49 -32.35
C TRP A 10 -21.74 5.36 -31.32
N GLY A 11 -21.09 4.25 -31.69
CA GLY A 11 -20.66 3.26 -30.70
C GLY A 11 -19.78 3.97 -29.69
N GLN A 12 -20.25 4.09 -28.46
CA GLN A 12 -19.40 4.48 -27.34
C GLN A 12 -18.25 3.49 -27.27
N PRO A 13 -16.98 3.91 -27.34
CA PRO A 13 -15.93 3.06 -26.83
C PRO A 13 -16.16 2.95 -25.33
N GLN A 14 -16.44 1.75 -24.83
CA GLN A 14 -16.21 1.40 -23.43
C GLN A 14 -14.69 1.48 -23.20
N GLY A 15 -14.19 2.70 -23.09
CA GLY A 15 -12.83 2.99 -22.66
C GLY A 15 -12.76 2.72 -21.17
N GLY A 16 -12.45 1.48 -20.81
CA GLY A 16 -11.85 1.21 -19.52
C GLY A 16 -10.58 2.05 -19.45
N TYR A 17 -10.62 3.12 -18.65
CA TYR A 17 -9.45 3.92 -18.35
C TYR A 17 -8.42 2.99 -17.73
N TYR A 18 -7.44 2.58 -18.52
CA TYR A 18 -6.22 1.96 -18.03
C TYR A 18 -5.57 2.98 -17.10
N HIS A 19 -5.77 2.80 -15.79
CA HIS A 19 -4.99 3.52 -14.79
C HIS A 19 -3.71 2.70 -14.56
N PRO A 20 -2.54 3.16 -15.02
CA PRO A 20 -1.29 2.39 -14.95
C PRO A 20 -0.74 2.21 -13.52
N HIS A 21 -1.47 2.58 -12.47
CA HIS A 21 -1.00 2.63 -11.08
C HIS A 21 -1.89 1.86 -10.10
N VAL A 22 -2.68 0.89 -10.60
CA VAL A 22 -3.48 0.02 -9.74
C VAL A 22 -2.62 -1.14 -9.29
N TYR A 23 -2.28 -1.15 -8.00
CA TYR A 23 -1.65 -2.28 -7.35
C TYR A 23 -2.70 -3.33 -6.98
N TYR A 24 -2.50 -4.55 -7.47
CA TYR A 24 -3.24 -5.74 -7.07
C TYR A 24 -2.35 -6.58 -6.14
N PRO A 25 -2.77 -6.83 -4.88
CA PRO A 25 -1.98 -7.64 -3.96
C PRO A 25 -1.81 -9.08 -4.49
N PRO A 26 -0.58 -9.63 -4.52
CA PRO A 26 -0.34 -11.02 -4.92
C PRO A 26 -0.94 -12.01 -3.90
N GLY A 27 -1.71 -13.01 -4.37
CA GLY A 27 -1.83 -14.27 -3.63
C GLY A 27 -3.18 -14.68 -3.04
N TYR A 28 -4.34 -14.35 -3.64
CA TYR A 28 -5.51 -15.23 -3.45
C TYR A 28 -5.60 -16.24 -4.60
N ASN A 29 -4.87 -17.33 -4.44
CA ASN A 29 -5.10 -18.54 -5.21
C ASN A 29 -6.36 -19.21 -4.62
N PRO A 30 -7.44 -19.44 -5.38
CA PRO A 30 -8.59 -20.17 -4.85
C PRO A 30 -8.09 -21.51 -4.35
N ALA A 31 -8.26 -21.74 -3.05
CA ALA A 31 -7.87 -22.99 -2.42
C ALA A 31 -8.50 -24.15 -3.20
N VAL A 32 -7.66 -24.91 -3.90
CA VAL A 32 -7.97 -26.28 -4.27
C VAL A 32 -8.27 -26.99 -2.94
N PRO A 33 -9.41 -27.68 -2.79
CA PRO A 33 -9.73 -28.35 -1.53
C PRO A 33 -8.59 -29.32 -1.21
N GLN A 34 -7.87 -29.06 -0.11
CA GLN A 34 -6.87 -30.00 0.39
C GLN A 34 -7.58 -31.32 0.76
N PRO A 35 -7.05 -32.48 0.36
CA PRO A 35 -7.53 -33.75 0.87
C PRO A 35 -7.30 -33.79 2.38
N ASN A 36 -8.37 -34.07 3.11
CA ASN A 36 -8.40 -34.34 4.53
C ASN A 36 -7.36 -35.43 4.87
N PRO A 37 -6.31 -35.16 5.67
CA PRO A 37 -5.42 -36.21 6.10
C PRO A 37 -6.16 -37.11 7.09
N ALA A 38 -6.19 -38.39 6.74
CA ALA A 38 -6.86 -39.46 7.46
C ALA A 38 -6.53 -39.49 8.95
N ALA A 39 -7.54 -39.93 9.72
CA ALA A 39 -7.47 -40.24 11.13
C ALA A 39 -6.25 -41.11 11.48
N VAL A 40 -5.49 -40.67 12.48
CA VAL A 40 -4.45 -41.48 13.12
C VAL A 40 -5.07 -42.16 14.35
N PRO A 41 -5.05 -43.50 14.45
CA PRO A 41 -5.59 -44.21 15.60
C PRO A 41 -4.56 -44.31 16.75
N GLY A 42 -5.04 -44.03 17.97
CA GLY A 42 -4.62 -44.67 19.23
C GLY A 42 -3.17 -44.50 19.70
N GLY A 43 -2.97 -43.80 20.83
CA GLY A 43 -1.66 -43.77 21.50
C GLY A 43 -1.65 -43.06 22.85
N MET A 44 -2.08 -43.79 23.89
CA MET A 44 -1.62 -43.75 25.29
C MET A 44 -1.60 -42.43 26.08
N PHE A 45 -2.55 -42.32 27.00
CA PHE A 45 -2.55 -41.44 28.17
C PHE A 45 -1.34 -41.71 29.07
N SER A 46 -0.60 -40.65 29.43
CA SER A 46 0.30 -40.65 30.58
C SER A 46 -0.40 -39.94 31.76
N PRO A 47 -0.60 -40.59 32.92
CA PRO A 47 -1.29 -40.00 34.05
C PRO A 47 -0.27 -39.51 35.08
N ASN A 48 0.33 -38.33 34.87
CA ASN A 48 0.90 -37.51 35.96
C ASN A 48 1.54 -36.22 35.43
N SER A 49 0.72 -35.19 35.25
CA SER A 49 1.17 -33.79 35.36
C SER A 49 -0.05 -32.91 35.60
N ILE A 50 -0.51 -32.90 36.84
CA ILE A 50 -1.51 -31.96 37.37
C ILE A 50 -0.78 -30.63 37.59
N PHE A 51 -0.72 -29.78 36.56
CA PHE A 51 -0.68 -28.33 36.71
C PHE A 51 -1.35 -27.71 35.47
N PRO A 52 -2.50 -27.06 35.60
CA PRO A 52 -3.03 -26.25 34.52
C PRO A 52 -2.09 -25.05 34.38
N ILE A 53 -1.22 -25.07 33.38
CA ILE A 53 -0.59 -23.83 32.91
C ILE A 53 -1.77 -22.97 32.45
N PRO A 54 -2.07 -21.84 33.11
CA PRO A 54 -3.09 -20.95 32.59
C PRO A 54 -2.62 -20.59 31.19
N LEU A 55 -3.46 -20.90 30.19
CA LEU A 55 -3.34 -20.39 28.84
C LEU A 55 -3.02 -18.91 29.02
N ARG A 56 -1.77 -18.54 28.74
CA ARG A 56 -1.28 -17.19 28.91
C ARG A 56 -2.18 -16.38 28.00
N ALA A 57 -3.19 -15.73 28.58
CA ALA A 57 -3.94 -14.70 27.91
C ALA A 57 -2.84 -13.77 27.41
N HIS A 58 -2.56 -13.85 26.13
CA HIS A 58 -1.65 -12.94 25.47
C HIS A 58 -2.22 -11.60 25.85
N LEU A 59 -1.54 -10.90 26.74
CA LEU A 59 -1.92 -9.57 27.18
C LEU A 59 -2.16 -8.81 25.89
N GLN A 60 -3.42 -8.61 25.55
CA GLN A 60 -3.82 -7.66 24.55
C GLN A 60 -3.41 -6.35 25.19
N THR A 61 -2.16 -5.95 24.94
CA THR A 61 -1.73 -4.59 25.17
C THR A 61 -2.86 -3.73 24.59
N PRO A 62 -3.43 -2.80 25.37
CA PRO A 62 -4.57 -2.02 24.92
C PRO A 62 -4.18 -1.48 23.55
N ALA A 63 -4.90 -1.92 22.52
CA ALA A 63 -4.51 -1.64 21.14
C ALA A 63 -4.33 -0.13 21.07
N VAL A 64 -3.08 0.31 20.88
CA VAL A 64 -2.77 1.72 20.71
C VAL A 64 -3.64 2.13 19.53
N ARG A 65 -4.70 2.89 19.77
CA ARG A 65 -5.59 3.38 18.72
C ARG A 65 -5.25 4.83 18.48
N SER A 66 -5.21 5.18 17.21
CA SER A 66 -5.14 6.58 16.79
C SER A 66 -6.32 7.33 17.39
N LYS A 67 -6.05 8.46 18.06
CA LYS A 67 -7.11 9.35 18.54
C LYS A 67 -7.71 10.13 17.37
N LYS A 68 -6.87 10.48 16.39
CA LYS A 68 -7.25 11.31 15.25
C LYS A 68 -7.91 10.50 14.13
N TYR A 69 -7.51 9.24 13.97
CA TYR A 69 -7.94 8.34 12.89
C TYR A 69 -8.43 7.01 13.49
N PRO A 70 -9.54 7.01 14.26
CA PRO A 70 -9.97 5.84 15.05
C PRO A 70 -10.32 4.60 14.20
N TYR A 71 -10.60 4.79 12.91
CA TYR A 71 -10.90 3.72 11.97
C TYR A 71 -9.70 3.26 11.16
N LEU A 72 -8.56 3.94 11.21
CA LEU A 72 -7.33 3.50 10.56
C LEU A 72 -6.53 2.64 11.54
N ASN A 73 -5.91 1.57 11.04
CA ASN A 73 -5.01 0.76 11.85
C ASN A 73 -3.86 1.64 12.39
N ALA A 74 -3.60 1.57 13.70
CA ALA A 74 -2.62 2.45 14.33
C ALA A 74 -1.19 2.25 13.86
N CYS A 75 -0.85 1.09 13.29
CA CYS A 75 0.45 0.90 12.64
C CYS A 75 0.59 1.70 11.33
N LEU A 76 -0.51 2.19 10.77
CA LEU A 76 -0.52 3.05 9.60
C LEU A 76 -0.80 4.51 9.96
N ALA A 77 -1.46 4.81 11.07
CA ALA A 77 -1.87 6.17 11.41
C ALA A 77 -0.71 7.08 11.84
N ALA A 78 -0.61 8.27 11.24
CA ALA A 78 0.52 9.18 11.44
C ALA A 78 0.71 9.70 12.88
N ASP A 79 -0.35 9.70 13.71
CA ASP A 79 -0.30 10.16 15.10
C ASP A 79 0.10 9.07 16.11
N SER A 80 0.08 7.80 15.72
CA SER A 80 0.21 6.67 16.65
C SER A 80 1.16 5.57 16.17
N THR A 81 1.53 5.56 14.89
CA THR A 81 2.42 4.53 14.37
C THR A 81 3.84 4.64 14.93
N LEU A 82 4.34 3.50 15.39
CA LEU A 82 5.72 3.30 15.83
C LEU A 82 6.56 2.60 14.74
N ILE A 83 5.96 2.27 13.60
CA ILE A 83 6.61 1.53 12.51
C ILE A 83 6.89 2.51 11.38
N HIS A 84 8.17 2.86 11.21
CA HIS A 84 8.62 3.84 10.21
C HIS A 84 9.58 3.18 9.21
N PRO A 85 9.09 2.31 8.31
CA PRO A 85 9.94 1.64 7.34
C PRO A 85 10.55 2.63 6.35
N ASP A 86 11.79 2.37 5.95
CA ASP A 86 12.42 3.00 4.79
C ASP A 86 11.87 2.37 3.51
N LEU A 87 11.20 3.19 2.70
CA LEU A 87 10.53 2.77 1.47
C LEU A 87 11.51 2.36 0.35
N ARG A 88 12.82 2.54 0.55
CA ARG A 88 13.86 1.98 -0.32
C ARG A 88 13.95 0.46 -0.21
N LYS A 89 13.56 -0.12 0.92
CA LYS A 89 13.67 -1.55 1.20
C LYS A 89 12.29 -2.20 1.26
N LYS A 90 12.25 -3.52 1.03
CA LYS A 90 11.01 -4.28 1.18
C LYS A 90 10.53 -4.20 2.64
N PRO A 91 9.23 -4.00 2.89
CA PRO A 91 8.68 -3.93 4.25
C PRO A 91 9.10 -5.11 5.14
N ARG A 92 9.06 -6.34 4.60
CA ARG A 92 9.47 -7.56 5.31
C ARG A 92 10.94 -7.56 5.76
N THR A 93 11.81 -6.82 5.07
CA THR A 93 13.25 -6.76 5.38
C THR A 93 13.62 -5.62 6.32
N ASP A 94 12.87 -4.53 6.30
CA ASP A 94 13.17 -3.33 7.08
C ASP A 94 12.43 -3.30 8.43
N ILE A 95 11.20 -3.83 8.47
CA ILE A 95 10.42 -3.96 9.71
C ILE A 95 10.89 -5.21 10.46
N THR A 96 11.07 -5.10 11.78
CA THR A 96 11.41 -6.25 12.64
C THR A 96 10.44 -7.41 12.41
N ALA A 97 10.97 -8.62 12.20
CA ALA A 97 10.15 -9.78 11.80
C ALA A 97 8.98 -10.08 12.73
N SER A 98 9.15 -9.90 14.05
CA SER A 98 8.06 -10.04 15.03
C SER A 98 6.95 -9.03 14.78
N THR A 99 7.29 -7.74 14.67
CA THR A 99 6.36 -6.66 14.38
C THR A 99 5.65 -6.87 13.04
N PHE A 100 6.39 -7.19 11.98
CA PHE A 100 5.81 -7.43 10.66
C PHE A 100 4.79 -8.58 10.70
N ASN A 101 5.14 -9.73 11.29
CA ASN A 101 4.24 -10.88 11.37
C ASN A 101 3.00 -10.62 12.23
N ASN A 102 3.09 -9.76 13.25
CA ASN A 102 1.95 -9.40 14.09
C ASN A 102 0.91 -8.54 13.34
N TYR A 103 1.35 -7.68 12.41
CA TYR A 103 0.45 -6.72 11.75
C TYR A 103 0.08 -7.07 10.32
N ARG A 104 0.88 -7.86 9.59
CA ARG A 104 0.75 -8.03 8.13
C ARG A 104 -0.64 -8.47 7.66
N HIS A 105 -1.29 -9.36 8.41
CA HIS A 105 -2.64 -9.88 8.11
C HIS A 105 -3.78 -9.09 8.74
N THR A 106 -3.47 -8.06 9.53
CA THR A 106 -4.51 -7.21 10.11
C THR A 106 -5.07 -6.27 9.04
N LEU A 107 -6.35 -5.91 9.17
CA LEU A 107 -7.00 -4.97 8.25
C LEU A 107 -6.35 -3.59 8.33
N ALA A 108 -6.23 -2.91 7.19
CA ALA A 108 -5.76 -1.53 7.16
C ALA A 108 -6.75 -0.57 7.85
N MET A 109 -8.03 -0.91 7.81
CA MET A 109 -9.13 -0.15 8.39
C MET A 109 -9.89 -1.01 9.42
N ALA A 110 -10.62 -0.37 10.34
CA ALA A 110 -11.45 -1.03 11.35
C ALA A 110 -12.64 -1.79 10.75
N TYR A 111 -12.95 -1.54 9.48
CA TYR A 111 -13.97 -2.22 8.68
C TYR A 111 -13.33 -2.69 7.36
N PRO A 112 -13.88 -3.73 6.70
CA PRO A 112 -13.32 -4.24 5.47
C PRO A 112 -13.48 -3.24 4.32
N VAL A 113 -12.37 -2.94 3.64
CA VAL A 113 -12.31 -2.04 2.49
C VAL A 113 -11.60 -2.75 1.35
N THR A 114 -12.13 -2.64 0.13
CA THR A 114 -11.56 -3.28 -1.08
C THR A 114 -10.90 -2.29 -2.02
N ASN A 115 -11.03 -0.98 -1.78
CA ASN A 115 -10.42 0.08 -2.56
C ASN A 115 -9.87 1.17 -1.63
N MET A 116 -8.57 1.47 -1.73
CA MET A 116 -7.89 2.52 -1.00
C MET A 116 -6.96 3.28 -1.95
N ARG A 117 -6.96 4.61 -1.86
CA ARG A 117 -6.08 5.47 -2.65
C ARG A 117 -5.07 6.15 -1.74
N LEU A 118 -3.80 6.10 -2.09
CA LEU A 118 -2.74 6.82 -1.40
C LEU A 118 -2.24 7.96 -2.28
N ILE A 119 -2.12 9.14 -1.68
CA ILE A 119 -1.57 10.34 -2.31
C ILE A 119 -0.43 10.89 -1.44
N CYS A 120 0.48 11.67 -2.03
CA CYS A 120 1.56 12.28 -1.28
C CYS A 120 1.84 13.69 -1.78
N LYS A 121 2.36 14.56 -0.90
CA LYS A 121 2.79 15.91 -1.27
C LYS A 121 4.18 15.94 -1.91
N SER A 122 4.97 14.89 -1.72
CA SER A 122 6.35 14.82 -2.21
C SER A 122 6.46 14.30 -3.64
N PHE A 123 5.41 13.71 -4.21
CA PHE A 123 5.40 13.19 -5.57
C PHE A 123 4.02 13.31 -6.24
N PRO A 124 3.97 13.37 -7.59
CA PRO A 124 2.76 13.72 -8.32
C PRO A 124 1.85 12.53 -8.73
N TRP A 125 2.24 11.27 -8.57
CA TRP A 125 1.38 10.13 -8.89
C TRP A 125 0.49 9.70 -7.71
N THR A 126 -0.52 8.89 -8.00
CA THR A 126 -1.41 8.26 -7.01
C THR A 126 -1.14 6.77 -6.97
N ILE A 127 -1.30 6.16 -5.79
CA ILE A 127 -1.15 4.72 -5.62
C ILE A 127 -2.53 4.16 -5.27
N ASP A 128 -3.12 3.42 -6.20
CA ASP A 128 -4.45 2.83 -6.00
C ASP A 128 -4.31 1.36 -5.62
N ILE A 129 -4.88 0.98 -4.48
CA ILE A 129 -4.89 -0.39 -3.97
C ILE A 129 -6.29 -0.92 -4.20
N VAL A 130 -6.42 -1.89 -5.09
CA VAL A 130 -7.71 -2.51 -5.42
C VAL A 130 -7.62 -4.01 -5.17
N SER A 131 -8.49 -4.50 -4.30
CA SER A 131 -8.58 -5.89 -3.91
C SER A 131 -10.04 -6.33 -3.96
N PRO A 132 -10.56 -6.72 -5.13
CA PRO A 132 -11.99 -6.98 -5.32
C PRO A 132 -12.53 -8.15 -4.47
N GLN A 133 -11.67 -9.12 -4.16
CA GLN A 133 -12.05 -10.38 -3.49
C GLN A 133 -11.67 -10.42 -2.00
N ALA A 134 -10.87 -9.47 -1.51
CA ALA A 134 -10.37 -9.50 -0.14
C ALA A 134 -10.24 -8.09 0.47
N PRO A 135 -10.50 -7.93 1.78
CA PRO A 135 -10.21 -6.68 2.46
C PRO A 135 -8.71 -6.32 2.41
N ILE A 136 -8.43 -5.02 2.26
CA ILE A 136 -7.07 -4.48 2.24
C ILE A 136 -6.44 -4.64 3.63
N THR A 137 -5.29 -5.30 3.67
CA THR A 137 -4.48 -5.51 4.87
C THR A 137 -3.39 -4.45 5.02
N VAL A 138 -2.78 -4.38 6.19
CA VAL A 138 -1.61 -3.53 6.44
C VAL A 138 -0.45 -3.88 5.52
N GLU A 139 -0.19 -5.18 5.28
CA GLU A 139 0.84 -5.64 4.34
C GLU A 139 0.58 -5.12 2.93
N ALA A 140 -0.68 -5.19 2.47
CA ALA A 140 -1.04 -4.70 1.15
C ALA A 140 -0.74 -3.19 0.99
N VAL A 141 -0.94 -2.40 2.04
CA VAL A 141 -0.61 -0.96 2.04
C VAL A 141 0.90 -0.73 1.95
N TRP A 142 1.70 -1.41 2.76
CA TRP A 142 3.16 -1.27 2.73
C TRP A 142 3.76 -1.75 1.40
N GLU A 143 3.30 -2.91 0.90
CA GLU A 143 3.77 -3.45 -0.38
C GLU A 143 3.34 -2.59 -1.57
N ALA A 144 2.12 -2.04 -1.57
CA ALA A 144 1.69 -1.12 -2.62
C ALA A 144 2.57 0.14 -2.68
N MET A 145 2.89 0.73 -1.52
CA MET A 145 3.80 1.88 -1.46
C MET A 145 5.20 1.53 -1.98
N TYR A 146 5.75 0.41 -1.51
CA TYR A 146 7.05 -0.06 -1.97
C TYR A 146 7.04 -0.31 -3.49
N ALA A 147 6.11 -1.12 -3.98
CA ALA A 147 6.03 -1.49 -5.40
C ALA A 147 5.92 -0.26 -6.30
N ALA A 148 5.00 0.67 -6.00
CA ALA A 148 4.82 1.89 -6.79
C ALA A 148 6.06 2.79 -6.81
N LEU A 149 6.84 2.84 -5.72
CA LEU A 149 8.08 3.61 -5.66
C LEU A 149 9.26 2.90 -6.34
N GLN A 150 9.20 1.58 -6.52
CA GLN A 150 10.24 0.84 -7.25
C GLN A 150 10.07 0.88 -8.77
N GLU A 151 8.92 1.36 -9.27
CA GLU A 151 8.70 1.55 -10.70
C GLU A 151 9.69 2.58 -11.29
N HIS A 152 9.98 2.42 -12.58
CA HIS A 152 10.82 3.38 -13.29
C HIS A 152 10.11 4.73 -13.41
N ILE A 153 10.88 5.81 -13.41
CA ILE A 153 10.32 7.13 -13.74
C ILE A 153 9.90 7.12 -15.21
N HIS A 154 8.65 7.51 -15.48
CA HIS A 154 8.13 7.63 -16.84
C HIS A 154 8.66 8.91 -17.53
N ASP A 155 8.70 8.91 -18.86
CA ASP A 155 9.16 10.07 -19.64
C ASP A 155 8.36 11.35 -19.32
N SER A 156 7.03 11.24 -19.16
CA SER A 156 6.18 12.36 -18.76
C SER A 156 6.53 12.91 -17.38
N GLU A 157 6.83 12.03 -16.42
CA GLU A 157 7.24 12.41 -15.05
C GLU A 157 8.61 13.09 -15.07
N TRP A 158 9.54 12.56 -15.87
CA TRP A 158 10.84 13.16 -16.07
C TRP A 158 10.74 14.54 -16.74
N GLY A 159 9.83 14.70 -17.69
CA GLY A 159 9.51 15.98 -18.32
C GLY A 159 9.10 17.05 -17.30
N PHE A 160 8.31 16.70 -16.28
CA PHE A 160 7.99 17.60 -15.17
C PHE A 160 9.22 17.94 -14.34
N ALA A 161 10.04 16.94 -13.98
CA ALA A 161 11.27 17.17 -13.21
C ALA A 161 12.26 18.08 -13.95
N CYS A 162 12.31 18.05 -15.29
CA CYS A 162 13.18 18.91 -16.07
C CYS A 162 12.84 20.41 -15.97
N GLN A 163 11.61 20.76 -15.57
CA GLN A 163 11.21 22.15 -15.36
C GLN A 163 11.68 22.70 -14.00
N ASP A 164 11.98 21.82 -13.04
CA ASP A 164 12.52 22.19 -11.72
C ASP A 164 13.95 21.65 -11.58
N LYS A 165 14.93 22.54 -11.78
CA LYS A 165 16.35 22.19 -11.68
C LYS A 165 16.72 21.55 -10.34
N LYS A 166 16.14 22.01 -9.23
CA LYS A 166 16.46 21.47 -7.89
C LYS A 166 15.94 20.05 -7.73
N LEU A 167 14.69 19.82 -8.17
CA LEU A 167 14.10 18.49 -8.15
C LEU A 167 14.89 17.51 -9.02
N ARG A 168 15.27 17.94 -10.23
CA ARG A 168 16.08 17.12 -11.15
C ARG A 168 17.40 16.70 -10.52
N GLU A 169 18.13 17.65 -9.95
CA GLU A 169 19.39 17.37 -9.26
C GLU A 169 19.21 16.45 -8.05
N THR A 170 18.10 16.58 -7.31
CA THR A 170 17.76 15.68 -6.20
C THR A 170 17.55 14.25 -6.71
N ILE A 171 16.79 14.05 -7.79
CA ILE A 171 16.55 12.74 -8.40
C ILE A 171 17.86 12.11 -8.86
N GLU A 172 18.67 12.85 -9.63
CA GLU A 172 19.95 12.37 -10.15
C GLU A 172 20.90 11.95 -9.02
N LYS A 173 21.02 12.77 -7.96
CA LYS A 173 21.86 12.45 -6.79
C LYS A 173 21.36 11.23 -6.03
N ALA A 174 20.04 11.10 -5.83
CA ALA A 174 19.45 9.97 -5.14
C ALA A 174 19.67 8.66 -5.92
N ALA A 175 19.46 8.70 -7.24
CA ALA A 175 19.70 7.57 -8.12
C ALA A 175 21.18 7.17 -8.16
N GLU A 176 22.10 8.14 -8.20
CA GLU A 176 23.54 7.86 -8.14
C GLU A 176 23.93 7.18 -6.82
N LYS A 177 23.42 7.69 -5.70
CA LYS A 177 23.66 7.13 -4.35
C LYS A 177 23.15 5.69 -4.26
N ARG A 178 21.93 5.43 -4.77
CA ARG A 178 21.35 4.08 -4.82
C ARG A 178 22.15 3.16 -5.75
N GLY A 179 22.50 3.63 -6.95
CA GLY A 179 23.25 2.86 -7.93
C GLY A 179 24.64 2.42 -7.46
N LYS A 180 25.25 3.14 -6.51
CA LYS A 180 26.50 2.74 -5.84
C LYS A 180 26.33 1.53 -4.91
N VAL A 181 25.12 1.32 -4.38
CA VAL A 181 24.81 0.22 -3.45
C VAL A 181 24.25 -0.98 -4.22
N ASP A 182 23.26 -0.74 -5.08
CA ASP A 182 22.48 -1.81 -5.73
C ASP A 182 23.00 -2.18 -7.12
N GLY A 183 23.89 -1.36 -7.71
CA GLY A 183 24.39 -1.52 -9.08
C GLY A 183 23.38 -1.11 -10.17
N ASP A 184 22.12 -0.87 -9.81
CA ASP A 184 21.05 -0.45 -10.70
C ASP A 184 21.09 1.07 -10.95
N LYS A 185 21.35 1.44 -12.21
CA LYS A 185 21.46 2.83 -12.66
C LYS A 185 20.16 3.40 -13.24
N VAL A 186 19.10 2.60 -13.37
CA VAL A 186 17.84 3.05 -13.94
C VAL A 186 17.12 3.94 -12.93
N LEU A 187 16.65 5.13 -13.34
CA LEU A 187 15.91 6.03 -12.46
C LEU A 187 14.59 5.40 -12.02
N LYS A 188 14.34 5.42 -10.71
CA LYS A 188 13.12 4.88 -10.09
C LYS A 188 12.35 5.99 -9.37
N ARG A 189 11.05 5.80 -9.21
CA ARG A 189 10.16 6.73 -8.51
C ARG A 189 10.60 7.02 -7.07
N ILE A 190 11.30 6.08 -6.41
CA ILE A 190 11.90 6.28 -5.09
C ILE A 190 12.97 7.39 -5.09
N ASP A 191 13.68 7.58 -6.22
CA ASP A 191 14.73 8.60 -6.35
C ASP A 191 14.12 10.02 -6.35
N TRP A 192 12.85 10.16 -6.72
CA TRP A 192 12.07 11.40 -6.61
C TRP A 192 12.00 11.95 -5.18
N LEU A 193 12.00 11.06 -4.19
CA LEU A 193 11.88 11.45 -2.79
C LEU A 193 13.17 12.06 -2.23
N GLY A 194 14.31 11.89 -2.91
CA GLY A 194 15.61 12.26 -2.37
C GLY A 194 15.91 11.52 -1.06
N GLU A 195 16.04 12.28 0.04
CA GLU A 195 16.26 11.72 1.38
C GLU A 195 14.96 11.47 2.17
N HIS A 196 13.80 11.91 1.67
CA HIS A 196 12.52 11.76 2.35
C HIS A 196 11.87 10.38 2.11
N THR A 197 12.57 9.30 2.45
CA THR A 197 12.12 7.92 2.16
C THR A 197 11.52 7.19 3.35
N VAL A 198 11.53 7.80 4.55
CA VAL A 198 11.01 7.15 5.76
C VAL A 198 9.51 7.41 5.88
N PHE A 199 8.72 6.33 5.92
CA PHE A 199 7.29 6.42 6.16
C PHE A 199 6.99 6.85 7.60
N LYS A 200 6.10 7.84 7.76
CA LYS A 200 5.66 8.35 9.07
C LYS A 200 4.17 8.15 9.34
N GLY A 201 3.47 7.45 8.45
CA GLY A 201 2.05 7.16 8.59
C GLY A 201 1.19 7.79 7.50
N LEU A 202 -0.10 7.55 7.63
CA LEU A 202 -1.18 8.04 6.80
C LEU A 202 -2.00 9.06 7.59
N GLU A 203 -2.48 10.08 6.90
CA GLU A 203 -3.38 11.08 7.44
C GLU A 203 -4.48 11.47 6.45
N ARG A 204 -5.54 12.10 6.96
CA ARG A 204 -6.53 12.79 6.12
C ARG A 204 -6.16 14.25 5.90
N SER A 205 -6.40 14.73 4.68
CA SER A 205 -6.26 16.13 4.31
C SER A 205 -7.27 16.47 3.21
N GLU A 206 -8.48 16.86 3.61
CA GLU A 206 -9.58 17.09 2.67
C GLU A 206 -9.25 18.11 1.57
N GLU A 207 -8.54 19.18 1.91
CA GLU A 207 -8.11 20.19 0.93
C GLU A 207 -7.19 19.59 -0.13
N PHE A 208 -6.24 18.76 0.29
CA PHE A 208 -5.31 18.10 -0.63
C PHE A 208 -6.00 17.00 -1.44
N GLU A 209 -6.91 16.24 -0.82
CA GLU A 209 -7.73 15.23 -1.48
C GLU A 209 -8.59 15.85 -2.58
N LYS A 210 -9.27 16.97 -2.31
CA LYS A 210 -10.07 17.72 -3.30
C LYS A 210 -9.21 18.27 -4.42
N MET A 211 -8.03 18.82 -4.11
CA MET A 211 -7.10 19.37 -5.10
C MET A 211 -6.53 18.27 -6.02
N ARG A 212 -6.32 17.06 -5.50
CA ARG A 212 -5.75 15.92 -6.24
C ARG A 212 -6.78 15.11 -7.01
N LEU A 213 -8.07 15.36 -6.78
CA LEU A 213 -9.14 14.68 -7.51
C LEU A 213 -9.16 15.17 -8.96
N PHE A 214 -8.87 14.27 -9.90
CA PHE A 214 -8.92 14.60 -11.33
C PHE A 214 -10.36 14.92 -11.76
N PRO A 215 -10.62 16.01 -12.50
CA PRO A 215 -11.96 16.35 -12.96
C PRO A 215 -12.61 15.19 -13.74
N GLY A 216 -13.84 14.82 -13.37
CA GLY A 216 -14.57 13.71 -13.99
C GLY A 216 -14.20 12.32 -13.45
N SER A 217 -13.26 12.21 -12.50
CA SER A 217 -12.98 10.96 -11.80
C SER A 217 -13.85 10.78 -10.56
N ASN A 218 -14.03 9.52 -10.15
CA ASN A 218 -14.76 9.20 -8.92
C ASN A 218 -13.85 9.38 -7.69
N ALA A 219 -14.39 10.02 -6.65
CA ALA A 219 -13.74 10.07 -5.35
C ALA A 219 -13.67 8.66 -4.74
N VAL A 220 -12.50 8.31 -4.19
CA VAL A 220 -12.32 7.07 -3.41
C VAL A 220 -12.50 7.45 -1.94
N ALA A 221 -13.48 6.83 -1.26
CA ALA A 221 -13.81 7.15 0.14
C ALA A 221 -12.57 7.04 1.04
N GLU A 222 -11.77 5.99 0.84
CA GLU A 222 -10.50 5.77 1.54
C GLU A 222 -9.31 6.35 0.79
N THR A 223 -9.32 7.68 0.60
CA THR A 223 -8.14 8.43 0.15
C THR A 223 -7.31 8.88 1.36
N TRP A 224 -6.03 8.54 1.38
CA TRP A 224 -5.12 8.81 2.48
C TRP A 224 -3.84 9.48 2.00
N VAL A 225 -3.34 10.45 2.77
CA VAL A 225 -2.09 11.17 2.49
C VAL A 225 -0.92 10.52 3.21
N ILE A 226 0.10 10.13 2.44
CA ILE A 226 1.36 9.58 2.96
C ILE A 226 2.19 10.70 3.56
N ARG A 227 2.56 10.55 4.84
CA ARG A 227 3.56 11.37 5.53
C ARG A 227 4.92 10.72 5.39
N LEU A 228 5.90 11.50 4.93
CA LEU A 228 7.28 11.09 4.78
C LEU A 228 8.19 11.99 5.63
N ALA A 229 9.33 11.46 6.03
CA ALA A 229 10.40 12.21 6.67
C ALA A 229 11.76 11.82 6.09
N SER A 230 12.75 12.68 6.32
CA SER A 230 14.14 12.31 6.11
C SER A 230 14.56 11.24 7.11
N ASN A 231 15.47 10.36 6.69
CA ASN A 231 16.20 9.48 7.60
C ASN A 231 17.20 10.27 8.44
#